data_AF-A0A820IYJ0-F1
#
_entry.id   AF-A0A820IYJ0-F1
#
_cell.length_a   1.000
_cell.length_b   1.000
_cell.length_c   1.000
_cell.angle_alpha   90.00
_cell.angle_beta   90.00
_cell.angle_gamma   90.00
#
_symmetry.space_group_name_H-M   'P 1'
#
loop_
_entity.id
_entity.type
_entity.pdbx_description
1 polymer ?
#
loop_
_entity_poly.entity_id
_entity_poly.type
_entity_poly.pdbx_seq_one_letter_code
_entity_poly.pdbx_strand_id
1 'polypeptide(L)'
;MSTIIQRSNSTIRMYTKGIMPFSYVDYDHLVQTVIEPMTCDGLDTICIAYRDFSSDDLPDWNNETSVVDQLTCICVCGIEDRIRPEIPDAIAKFRNAARSIALKCGIISSNDDYLILEGEEFNRRIRSTPHGKVE
;
A
#
# COMPACT_ATOMS: atom_id res chain seq x y z
N MET A 1 -5.41 -18.02 26.91
CA MET A 1 -4.83 -16.95 27.74
C MET A 1 -3.58 -16.50 27.01
N SER A 2 -3.49 -15.23 26.62
CA SER A 2 -2.45 -14.72 25.73
C SER A 2 -1.18 -14.47 26.53
N THR A 3 -0.08 -15.14 26.19
CA THR A 3 1.23 -14.95 26.83
C THR A 3 2.19 -14.37 25.81
N ILE A 4 3.19 -13.60 26.22
CA ILE A 4 4.21 -13.07 25.31
C ILE A 4 5.58 -13.50 25.84
N ILE A 5 6.41 -14.09 24.99
CA ILE A 5 7.77 -14.50 25.35
C ILE A 5 8.76 -13.74 24.47
N GLN A 6 9.63 -12.97 25.12
CA GLN A 6 10.78 -12.32 24.49
C GLN A 6 12.01 -13.22 24.62
N ARG A 7 12.71 -13.43 23.50
CA ARG A 7 13.95 -14.20 23.46
C ARG A 7 15.18 -13.28 23.42
N SER A 8 16.33 -13.81 23.84
CA SER A 8 17.62 -13.10 23.92
C SER A 8 18.19 -12.66 22.55
N ASN A 9 17.63 -13.16 21.45
CA ASN A 9 17.96 -12.80 20.06
C ASN A 9 17.02 -11.72 19.49
N SER A 10 16.41 -10.90 20.36
CA SER A 10 15.54 -9.76 20.02
C SER A 10 14.23 -10.10 19.28
N THR A 11 13.83 -11.37 19.18
CA THR A 11 12.54 -11.76 18.60
C THR A 11 11.46 -11.94 19.68
N ILE A 12 10.28 -11.38 19.44
CA ILE A 12 9.11 -11.41 20.33
C ILE A 12 8.07 -12.39 19.75
N ARG A 13 7.50 -13.27 20.59
CA ARG A 13 6.35 -14.13 20.24
C ARG A 13 5.14 -13.85 21.12
N MET A 14 3.99 -13.60 20.49
CA MET A 14 2.68 -13.52 21.12
C MET A 14 1.94 -14.88 21.05
N TYR A 15 1.30 -15.28 22.14
CA TYR A 15 0.31 -16.34 22.28
C TYR A 15 -1.05 -15.67 22.52
N THR A 16 -2.20 -16.21 22.08
CA THR A 16 -3.53 -15.55 22.22
C THR A 16 -4.58 -16.29 23.11
N LYS A 17 -5.60 -15.56 23.59
CA LYS A 17 -6.71 -15.98 24.48
C LYS A 17 -8.01 -16.09 23.69
N GLY A 18 -7.98 -16.85 22.60
CA GLY A 18 -9.18 -17.17 21.81
C GLY A 18 -9.56 -16.11 20.77
N ILE A 19 -10.59 -16.43 19.99
CA ILE A 19 -11.16 -15.61 18.92
C ILE A 19 -11.96 -14.48 19.57
N MET A 20 -11.78 -13.24 19.09
CA MET A 20 -12.55 -12.08 19.53
C MET A 20 -13.40 -11.57 18.36
N PRO A 21 -14.64 -11.11 18.61
CA PRO A 21 -15.44 -10.45 17.58
C PRO A 21 -14.70 -9.24 17.03
N PHE A 22 -14.69 -9.11 15.70
CA PHE A 22 -14.09 -7.98 15.01
C PHE A 22 -15.19 -6.97 14.66
N SER A 23 -15.24 -5.86 15.39
CA SER A 23 -16.26 -4.83 15.19
C SER A 23 -15.86 -3.85 14.09
N TYR A 24 -16.82 -3.04 13.61
CA TYR A 24 -16.55 -1.99 12.64
C TYR A 24 -15.58 -0.92 13.19
N VAL A 25 -15.60 -0.68 14.50
CA VAL A 25 -14.67 0.25 15.15
C VAL A 25 -13.24 -0.31 15.14
N ASP A 26 -13.08 -1.62 15.36
CA ASP A 26 -11.77 -2.28 15.28
C ASP A 26 -11.23 -2.27 13.85
N TYR A 27 -12.13 -2.39 12.85
CA TYR A 27 -11.80 -2.25 11.44
C TYR A 27 -11.29 -0.85 11.10
N ASP A 28 -12.03 0.20 11.45
CA ASP A 28 -11.61 1.58 11.18
C ASP A 28 -10.26 1.87 11.85
N HIS A 29 -10.08 1.39 13.08
CA HIS A 29 -8.82 1.51 13.79
C HIS A 29 -7.68 0.76 13.07
N LEU A 30 -7.89 -0.47 12.62
CA LEU A 30 -6.89 -1.25 11.87
C LEU A 30 -6.50 -0.53 10.57
N VAL A 31 -7.48 0.02 9.85
CA VAL A 31 -7.25 0.74 8.60
C VAL A 31 -6.36 1.96 8.85
N GLN A 32 -6.75 2.82 9.79
CA GLN A 32 -6.04 4.08 10.06
C GLN A 32 -4.66 3.87 10.71
N THR A 33 -4.53 2.87 11.58
CA THR A 33 -3.29 2.72 12.39
C THR A 33 -2.27 1.77 11.76
N VAL A 34 -2.69 0.85 10.89
CA VAL A 34 -1.80 -0.17 10.31
C VAL A 34 -1.78 -0.10 8.80
N ILE A 35 -2.94 -0.15 8.15
CA ILE A 35 -3.02 -0.28 6.68
C ILE A 35 -2.58 1.01 6.00
N GLU A 36 -3.13 2.17 6.40
CA GLU A 36 -2.79 3.47 5.82
C GLU A 36 -1.28 3.78 5.93
N PRO A 37 -0.63 3.65 7.11
CA PRO A 37 0.81 3.81 7.21
C PRO A 37 1.61 2.85 6.32
N MET A 38 1.25 1.57 6.28
CA MET A 38 1.93 0.59 5.41
C MET A 38 1.82 0.97 3.93
N THR A 39 0.66 1.45 3.49
CA THR A 39 0.47 1.93 2.12
C THR A 39 1.24 3.22 1.85
N CYS A 40 1.33 4.14 2.82
CA CYS A 40 2.16 5.34 2.71
C CYS A 40 3.65 5.03 2.58
N ASP A 41 4.11 3.96 3.23
CA ASP A 41 5.48 3.45 3.13
C ASP A 41 5.73 2.67 1.81
N GLY A 42 4.73 2.58 0.93
CA GLY A 42 4.84 1.91 -0.37
C GLY A 42 4.76 0.39 -0.31
N LEU A 43 4.17 -0.16 0.77
CA LEU A 43 3.97 -1.60 0.93
C LEU A 43 2.61 -2.01 0.39
N ASP A 44 2.58 -3.15 -0.31
CA ASP A 44 1.32 -3.83 -0.64
C ASP A 44 0.82 -4.60 0.58
N THR A 45 -0.37 -4.23 1.08
CA THR A 45 -0.95 -4.86 2.27
C THR A 45 -1.77 -6.09 1.88
N ILE A 46 -1.53 -7.21 2.55
CA ILE A 46 -2.26 -8.47 2.38
C ILE A 46 -2.78 -8.94 3.74
N CYS A 47 -4.07 -9.27 3.81
CA CYS A 47 -4.69 -9.87 4.98
C CYS A 47 -4.78 -11.38 4.83
N ILE A 48 -4.38 -12.11 5.87
CA ILE A 48 -4.52 -13.56 5.97
C ILE A 48 -5.64 -13.85 6.96
N ALA A 49 -6.68 -14.53 6.48
CA ALA A 49 -7.83 -14.92 7.27
C ALA A 49 -8.25 -16.36 6.95
N TYR A 50 -8.98 -16.99 7.86
CA TYR A 50 -9.46 -18.37 7.68
C TYR A 50 -10.92 -18.51 8.13
N ARG A 51 -11.56 -19.57 7.64
CA ARG A 51 -12.87 -20.03 8.09
C ARG A 51 -12.90 -21.55 7.99
N ASP A 52 -13.40 -22.19 9.03
CA ASP A 52 -13.55 -23.63 9.08
C ASP A 52 -14.94 -24.00 8.58
N PHE A 53 -15.01 -24.88 7.57
CA PHE A 53 -16.26 -25.43 7.06
C PHE A 53 -16.45 -26.86 7.57
N SER A 54 -17.68 -27.22 7.93
CA SER A 54 -18.01 -28.60 8.30
C SER A 54 -18.34 -29.41 7.03
N SER A 55 -18.20 -30.74 7.08
CA SER A 55 -18.47 -31.62 5.94
C SER A 55 -19.93 -31.54 5.45
N ASP A 56 -20.84 -31.15 6.33
CA ASP A 56 -22.28 -31.06 6.06
C ASP A 56 -22.72 -29.64 5.65
N ASP A 57 -21.83 -28.65 5.78
CA ASP A 57 -22.09 -27.23 5.52
C ASP A 57 -20.93 -26.62 4.72
N LEU A 58 -20.80 -27.09 3.48
CA LEU A 58 -19.88 -26.52 2.51
C LEU A 58 -20.48 -25.25 1.88
N PRO A 59 -19.68 -24.21 1.67
CA PRO A 59 -20.15 -23.01 1.01
C PRO A 59 -20.43 -23.32 -0.47
N ASP A 60 -21.35 -22.57 -1.06
CA ASP A 60 -21.49 -22.57 -2.52
C ASP A 60 -20.26 -21.90 -3.14
N TRP A 61 -19.37 -22.72 -3.71
CA TRP A 61 -18.13 -22.27 -4.33
C TRP A 61 -18.34 -21.36 -5.54
N ASN A 62 -19.54 -21.33 -6.12
CA ASN A 62 -19.88 -20.39 -7.19
C ASN A 62 -20.31 -19.02 -6.67
N ASN A 63 -20.58 -18.91 -5.36
CA ASN A 63 -20.97 -17.68 -4.70
C ASN A 63 -19.83 -17.14 -3.83
N GLU A 64 -18.97 -16.33 -4.45
CA GLU A 64 -17.79 -15.73 -3.81
C GLU A 64 -18.14 -15.01 -2.50
N THR A 65 -19.23 -14.24 -2.47
CA THR A 65 -19.67 -13.50 -1.28
C THR A 65 -19.93 -14.40 -0.08
N SER A 66 -20.46 -15.60 -0.32
CA SER A 66 -20.71 -16.58 0.75
C SER A 66 -19.40 -17.18 1.29
N VAL A 67 -18.46 -17.43 0.39
CA VAL A 67 -17.14 -18.02 0.71
C VAL A 67 -16.31 -17.05 1.56
N VAL A 68 -16.34 -15.75 1.25
CA VAL A 68 -15.53 -14.72 1.92
C VAL A 68 -16.19 -14.08 3.15
N ASP A 69 -17.39 -14.52 3.52
CA ASP A 69 -18.08 -14.02 4.72
C ASP A 69 -17.51 -14.65 6.01
N GLN A 70 -17.69 -13.97 7.15
CA GLN A 70 -17.35 -14.44 8.51
C GLN A 70 -15.96 -15.09 8.66
N LEU A 71 -14.95 -14.52 8.02
CA LEU A 71 -13.57 -14.95 8.18
C LEU A 71 -12.99 -14.49 9.52
N THR A 72 -12.10 -15.29 10.09
CA THR A 72 -11.27 -14.92 11.24
C THR A 72 -9.93 -14.40 10.76
N CYS A 73 -9.65 -13.11 10.99
CA CYS A 73 -8.37 -12.50 10.65
C CYS A 73 -7.24 -13.05 11.53
N ILE A 74 -6.14 -13.48 10.92
CA ILE A 74 -4.93 -13.97 11.60
C ILE A 74 -3.90 -12.83 11.69
N CYS A 75 -3.54 -12.25 10.54
CA CYS A 75 -2.57 -11.17 10.46
C CYS A 75 -2.71 -10.35 9.17
N VAL A 76 -2.18 -9.13 9.21
CA VAL A 76 -1.98 -8.26 8.05
C VAL A 76 -0.48 -8.12 7.85
N CYS A 77 -0.03 -8.31 6.61
CA CYS A 77 1.36 -8.24 6.21
C CYS A 77 1.55 -7.12 5.18
N GLY A 78 2.59 -6.32 5.32
CA GLY A 78 3.05 -5.39 4.28
C GLY A 78 4.17 -6.04 3.47
N ILE A 79 4.02 -6.06 2.15
CA ILE A 79 5.01 -6.61 1.22
C ILE A 79 5.68 -5.45 0.50
N GLU A 80 7.00 -5.36 0.64
CA GLU A 80 7.81 -4.39 -0.09
C GLU A 80 8.24 -4.99 -1.43
N ASP A 81 7.83 -4.39 -2.55
CA ASP A 81 8.41 -4.71 -3.84
C ASP A 81 9.74 -3.97 -4.01
N ARG A 82 10.83 -4.71 -4.20
CA ARG A 82 12.14 -4.08 -4.35
C ARG A 82 12.25 -3.49 -5.75
N ILE A 83 12.42 -2.19 -5.79
CA ILE A 83 12.76 -1.48 -7.02
C ILE A 83 14.05 -2.08 -7.58
N ARG A 84 14.01 -2.48 -8.86
CA ARG A 84 15.19 -3.01 -9.55
C ARG A 84 16.28 -1.92 -9.60
N PRO A 85 17.56 -2.27 -9.36
CA PRO A 85 18.63 -1.28 -9.20
C PRO A 85 18.86 -0.40 -10.44
N GLU A 86 18.48 -0.85 -11.63
CA GLU A 86 18.59 -0.10 -12.89
C GLU A 86 17.51 0.98 -13.07
N ILE A 87 16.40 0.90 -12.35
CA ILE A 87 15.22 1.76 -12.55
C ILE A 87 15.52 3.24 -12.22
N PRO A 88 16.19 3.59 -11.11
CA PRO A 88 16.48 4.99 -10.78
C PRO A 88 17.33 5.68 -11.86
N ASP A 89 18.35 4.99 -12.38
CA ASP A 89 19.22 5.49 -13.43
C ASP A 89 18.47 5.66 -14.76
N ALA A 90 17.58 4.73 -15.09
CA ALA A 90 16.74 4.80 -16.28
C ALA A 90 15.78 6.01 -16.22
N ILE A 91 15.17 6.27 -15.07
CA ILE A 91 14.29 7.43 -14.85
C ILE A 91 15.08 8.75 -14.99
N ALA A 92 16.28 8.83 -14.40
CA ALA A 92 17.12 10.02 -14.50
C ALA A 92 17.54 10.32 -15.96
N LYS A 93 17.91 9.29 -16.72
CA LYS A 93 18.23 9.41 -18.15
C LYS A 93 17.00 9.81 -18.96
N PHE A 94 15.84 9.22 -18.67
CA PHE A 94 14.59 9.56 -19.33
C PHE A 94 14.21 11.03 -19.12
N ARG A 95 14.36 11.58 -17.91
CA ARG A 95 14.08 13.00 -17.62
C ARG A 95 14.90 13.94 -18.50
N ASN A 96 16.18 13.64 -18.68
CA ASN A 96 17.07 14.42 -19.55
C ASN A 96 16.71 14.26 -21.04
N ALA A 97 16.37 13.04 -21.46
CA ALA A 97 15.92 12.76 -22.82
C ALA A 97 14.60 13.49 -23.15
N ALA A 98 13.63 13.49 -22.24
CA ALA A 98 12.34 14.16 -22.41
C ALA A 98 12.51 15.66 -22.67
N ARG A 99 13.39 16.35 -21.92
CA ARG A 99 13.72 17.76 -22.18
C ARG A 99 14.33 17.98 -23.57
N SER A 100 15.26 17.11 -23.98
CA SER A 100 15.89 17.20 -25.29
C SER A 100 14.92 16.93 -26.44
N ILE A 101 14.00 15.97 -26.27
CA ILE A 101 12.96 15.65 -27.25
C ILE A 101 11.97 16.80 -27.37
N ALA A 102 11.53 17.39 -26.25
CA ALA A 102 10.61 18.53 -26.26
C ALA A 102 11.18 19.74 -27.02
N LEU A 103 12.49 20.03 -26.88
CA LEU A 103 13.20 21.03 -27.67
C LEU A 103 13.25 20.66 -29.16
N LYS A 104 13.61 19.41 -29.48
CA LYS A 104 13.73 18.94 -30.88
C LYS A 104 12.40 18.90 -31.62
N CYS A 105 11.32 18.56 -30.93
CA CYS A 105 9.98 18.54 -31.49
C CYS A 105 9.34 19.94 -31.54
N GLY A 106 10.02 20.99 -31.06
CA GLY A 106 9.48 22.35 -31.03
C GLY A 106 8.31 22.54 -30.07
N ILE A 107 8.14 21.62 -29.10
CA ILE A 107 7.12 21.73 -28.04
C ILE A 107 7.52 22.85 -27.08
N ILE A 108 8.82 23.05 -26.88
CA ILE A 108 9.42 24.18 -26.17
C ILE A 108 10.44 24.86 -27.08
N SER A 109 10.37 26.19 -27.17
CA SER A 109 11.26 27.01 -27.98
C SER A 109 12.29 27.69 -27.10
N SER A 110 13.55 27.78 -27.55
CA SER A 110 14.67 28.40 -26.82
C SER A 110 14.45 29.88 -26.46
N ASN A 111 13.51 30.55 -27.14
CA ASN A 111 13.18 31.97 -26.99
C ASN A 111 11.87 32.22 -26.21
N ASP A 112 11.15 31.18 -25.80
CA ASP A 112 9.95 31.33 -24.96
C ASP A 112 10.33 31.28 -23.47
N ASP A 113 9.69 32.11 -22.66
CA ASP A 113 9.72 31.98 -21.19
C ASP A 113 8.82 30.79 -20.79
N TYR A 114 9.37 29.59 -20.79
CA TYR A 114 8.67 28.38 -20.37
C TYR A 114 9.10 27.93 -18.97
N LEU A 115 8.11 27.53 -18.15
CA LEU A 115 8.32 26.95 -16.84
C LEU A 115 8.21 25.42 -16.93
N ILE A 116 9.34 24.70 -16.85
CA ILE A 116 9.33 23.24 -16.73
C ILE A 116 9.16 22.88 -15.25
N LEU A 117 8.01 22.31 -14.90
CA LEU A 117 7.76 21.76 -13.58
C LEU A 117 7.98 20.25 -13.59
N GLU A 118 8.77 19.75 -12.64
CA GLU A 118 8.79 18.31 -12.36
C GLU A 118 7.47 17.93 -11.66
N GLY A 119 7.02 16.68 -11.84
CA GLY A 119 5.71 16.25 -11.34
C GLY A 119 5.52 16.48 -9.84
N GLU A 120 6.58 16.37 -9.05
CA GLU A 120 6.55 16.68 -7.61
C GLU A 120 6.27 18.17 -7.34
N GLU A 121 6.94 19.08 -8.04
CA GLU A 121 6.75 20.52 -7.89
C GLU A 121 5.38 20.95 -8.42
N PHE A 122 4.90 20.34 -9.50
CA PHE A 122 3.54 20.53 -9.99
C PHE A 122 2.51 20.08 -8.94
N ASN A 123 2.66 18.86 -8.40
CA ASN A 123 1.79 18.32 -7.35
C ASN A 123 1.80 19.18 -6.07
N ARG A 124 2.96 19.73 -5.69
CA ARG A 124 3.07 20.63 -4.54
C ARG A 124 2.31 21.94 -4.74
N ARG A 125 2.29 22.47 -5.97
CA ARG A 125 1.63 23.74 -6.29
C ARG A 125 0.11 23.62 -6.42
N ILE A 126 -0.38 22.48 -6.90
CA ILE A 126 -1.82 22.25 -7.09
C ILE A 126 -2.52 21.64 -5.86
N ARG A 127 -1.76 21.18 -4.86
CA ARG A 127 -2.32 20.62 -3.62
C ARG A 127 -2.20 21.63 -2.48
N SER A 128 -3.32 21.96 -1.85
CA SER A 128 -3.37 22.80 -0.64
C SER A 128 -2.73 22.14 0.59
N THR A 129 -2.50 20.83 0.56
CA THR A 129 -1.85 20.03 1.63
C THR A 129 -1.14 18.81 1.02
N PRO A 130 -0.08 18.25 1.65
CA PRO A 130 0.72 17.15 1.08
C PRO A 130 -0.08 15.92 0.63
N HIS A 131 -1.24 15.67 1.27
CA HIS A 131 -2.15 14.56 0.97
C HIS A 131 -3.53 15.00 0.45
N GLY A 132 -3.69 16.25 0.03
CA GLY A 132 -4.95 16.78 -0.52
C GLY A 132 -5.27 16.22 -1.91
N LYS A 133 -6.57 16.15 -2.25
CA LYS A 133 -7.02 15.86 -3.63
C LYS A 133 -6.50 16.95 -4.58
N VAL A 134 -6.21 16.54 -5.82
CA VAL A 134 -5.88 17.46 -6.91
C VAL A 134 -7.15 18.18 -7.31
N GLU A 135 -7.19 19.51 -7.17
CA GLU A 135 -8.27 20.37 -7.68
C GLU A 135 -8.10 20.67 -9.18
#